data_AF-M8C6P3-F1
#
_entry.id   AF-M8C6P3-F1
#
_cell.length_a   1.000
_cell.length_b   1.000
_cell.length_c   1.000
_cell.angle_alpha   90.00
_cell.angle_beta   90.00
_cell.angle_gamma   90.00
#
_symmetry.space_group_name_H-M   'P 1'
#
loop_
_entity.id
_entity.type
_entity.pdbx_description
1 polymer ?
#
loop_
_entity_poly.entity_id
_entity_poly.type
_entity_poly.pdbx_seq_one_letter_code
_entity_poly.pdbx_strand_id
1 'polypeptide(L)'
;MSLDERFVTMRSIGLGSIDEEEELRVLLEKKVAPICYVWCDPSPSVHISQGIMMVLNVNKMVKAGCRVKILMADWFAHIHNRFGGDLNDIRTIGCYMIEVWKAAGLELNGVEFVWLSDEINRRPHEYWTLVMDVARNNTLGRMIRCWDKTFEYALTVYGMPADPYDRPDVVATMIFEPCMQCAAVLLPKADIWLLSMDHDEDLEEVRELTREYCKDMKGGNRPIILSHNKLPNLIQDDEFGNIGDPAWAIFMEDGEQSLSVKVRKAFCPGKVAQGNPCLEYIRHIVFPWFGHCEVPGKEEKSGGSRTFHKVEELISDFESGALHSAEVKRALEEALKKIMKTLGAHFAGNSKAKHLAKAMCEYMI
;
A
#
# COMPACT_ATOMS: atom_id res chain seq x y z
N MET A 1 -21.24 -3.40 -15.48
CA MET A 1 -20.89 -1.97 -15.40
C MET A 1 -20.63 -1.44 -16.79
N SER A 2 -21.03 -0.21 -17.08
CA SER A 2 -20.69 0.51 -18.31
C SER A 2 -19.19 0.84 -18.35
N LEU A 3 -18.67 1.26 -19.51
CA LEU A 3 -17.27 1.72 -19.63
C LEU A 3 -16.98 2.89 -18.67
N ASP A 4 -17.89 3.87 -18.59
CA ASP A 4 -17.72 5.03 -17.71
C ASP A 4 -17.72 4.64 -16.23
N GLU A 5 -18.60 3.73 -15.82
CA GLU A 5 -18.61 3.22 -14.44
C GLU A 5 -17.32 2.48 -14.08
N ARG A 6 -16.79 1.66 -15.02
CA ARG A 6 -15.51 0.95 -14.84
C ARG A 6 -14.37 1.96 -14.71
N PHE A 7 -14.33 2.94 -15.59
CA PHE A 7 -13.31 3.98 -15.61
C PHE A 7 -13.32 4.81 -14.31
N VAL A 8 -14.47 5.31 -13.87
CA VAL A 8 -14.61 6.06 -12.61
C VAL A 8 -14.18 5.22 -11.41
N THR A 9 -14.54 3.92 -11.40
CA THR A 9 -14.15 3.01 -10.31
C THR A 9 -12.64 2.82 -10.25
N MET A 10 -11.98 2.56 -11.38
CA MET A 10 -10.53 2.40 -11.45
C MET A 10 -9.80 3.71 -11.11
N ARG A 11 -10.26 4.85 -11.63
CA ARG A 11 -9.72 6.18 -11.33
C ARG A 11 -9.75 6.51 -9.84
N SER A 12 -10.74 6.01 -9.10
CA SER A 12 -10.86 6.23 -7.65
C SER A 12 -9.82 5.49 -6.79
N ILE A 13 -9.00 4.61 -7.38
CA ILE A 13 -7.88 3.94 -6.69
C ILE A 13 -6.70 4.91 -6.57
N GLY A 14 -6.46 5.66 -7.65
CA GLY A 14 -5.37 6.61 -7.82
C GLY A 14 -4.87 6.54 -9.25
N LEU A 15 -4.80 7.71 -9.90
CA LEU A 15 -4.21 7.90 -11.22
C LEU A 15 -3.35 9.16 -11.14
N GLY A 16 -2.22 9.15 -11.86
CA GLY A 16 -1.30 10.28 -11.91
C GLY A 16 -1.74 11.28 -12.96
N SER A 17 -1.20 11.15 -14.18
CA SER A 17 -1.34 12.16 -15.23
C SER A 17 -2.57 11.95 -16.14
N ILE A 18 -2.96 13.00 -16.86
CA ILE A 18 -4.04 12.96 -17.87
C ILE A 18 -3.77 11.89 -18.93
N ASP A 19 -2.50 11.70 -19.32
CA ASP A 19 -2.12 10.68 -20.31
C ASP A 19 -2.44 9.26 -19.81
N GLU A 20 -2.22 8.99 -18.51
CA GLU A 20 -2.54 7.70 -17.90
C GLU A 20 -4.05 7.45 -17.82
N GLU A 21 -4.84 8.51 -17.65
CA GLU A 21 -6.31 8.41 -17.67
C GLU A 21 -6.81 7.98 -19.06
N GLU A 22 -6.26 8.56 -20.13
CA GLU A 22 -6.64 8.19 -21.49
C GLU A 22 -6.18 6.77 -21.85
N GLU A 23 -4.94 6.40 -21.49
CA GLU A 23 -4.42 5.04 -21.65
C GLU A 23 -5.33 4.01 -20.95
N LEU A 24 -5.78 4.31 -19.73
CA LEU A 24 -6.69 3.45 -18.98
C LEU A 24 -8.05 3.33 -19.66
N ARG A 25 -8.62 4.45 -20.13
CA ARG A 25 -9.92 4.46 -20.80
C ARG A 25 -9.89 3.59 -22.06
N VAL A 26 -8.84 3.77 -22.88
CA VAL A 26 -8.60 2.97 -24.10
C VAL A 26 -8.40 1.50 -23.78
N LEU A 27 -7.66 1.17 -22.71
CA LEU A 27 -7.47 -0.22 -22.27
C LEU A 27 -8.80 -0.87 -21.87
N LEU A 28 -9.60 -0.17 -21.06
CA LEU A 28 -10.89 -0.67 -20.56
C LEU A 28 -11.92 -0.85 -21.69
N GLU A 29 -11.86 -0.02 -22.72
CA GLU A 29 -12.67 -0.16 -23.93
C GLU A 29 -12.27 -1.40 -24.75
N LYS A 30 -10.96 -1.58 -24.97
CA LYS A 30 -10.43 -2.67 -25.82
C LYS A 30 -10.44 -4.04 -25.13
N LYS A 31 -10.31 -4.08 -23.81
CA LYS A 31 -10.13 -5.32 -23.05
C LYS A 31 -11.22 -5.47 -21.99
N VAL A 32 -12.04 -6.50 -22.19
CA VAL A 32 -13.16 -6.82 -21.28
C VAL A 32 -12.66 -7.20 -19.88
N ALA A 33 -11.57 -7.98 -19.81
CA ALA A 33 -10.97 -8.42 -18.55
C ALA A 33 -9.45 -8.16 -18.56
N PRO A 34 -9.02 -6.93 -18.24
CA PRO A 34 -7.59 -6.63 -18.04
C PRO A 34 -7.02 -7.48 -16.90
N ILE A 35 -5.75 -7.84 -17.03
CA ILE A 35 -4.96 -8.54 -16.02
C ILE A 35 -4.24 -7.48 -15.19
N CYS A 36 -4.65 -7.35 -13.94
CA CYS A 36 -4.03 -6.47 -12.97
C CYS A 36 -3.12 -7.27 -12.06
N TYR A 37 -1.95 -6.71 -11.76
CA TYR A 37 -1.11 -7.18 -10.67
C TYR A 37 -1.10 -6.18 -9.52
N VAL A 38 -1.10 -6.66 -8.29
CA VAL A 38 -0.90 -5.85 -7.08
C VAL A 38 0.38 -6.33 -6.42
N TRP A 39 1.33 -5.43 -6.25
CA TRP A 39 2.57 -5.71 -5.54
C TRP A 39 2.31 -5.74 -4.03
N CYS A 40 2.84 -6.75 -3.35
CA CYS A 40 2.79 -6.83 -1.90
C CYS A 40 4.09 -7.36 -1.32
N ASP A 41 4.70 -6.59 -0.41
CA ASP A 41 5.85 -7.03 0.35
C ASP A 41 5.39 -7.81 1.60
N PRO A 42 5.89 -9.03 1.85
CA PRO A 42 5.53 -9.79 3.04
C PRO A 42 5.96 -9.08 4.32
N SER A 43 5.02 -8.86 5.25
CA SER A 43 5.27 -8.26 6.56
C SER A 43 4.44 -8.95 7.66
N PRO A 44 5.04 -9.30 8.82
CA PRO A 44 4.32 -9.87 9.96
C PRO A 44 3.50 -8.80 10.68
N SER A 45 3.92 -7.53 10.60
CA SER A 45 3.19 -6.37 11.09
C SER A 45 2.50 -5.69 9.92
N VAL A 46 1.21 -5.94 9.76
CA VAL A 46 0.49 -5.53 8.55
C VAL A 46 -0.01 -4.11 8.75
N HIS A 47 0.55 -3.17 7.99
CA HIS A 47 0.07 -1.80 8.04
C HIS A 47 -1.39 -1.71 7.55
N ILE A 48 -2.20 -0.79 8.07
CA ILE A 48 -3.62 -0.70 7.68
C ILE A 48 -3.82 -0.44 6.17
N SER A 49 -2.85 0.19 5.51
CA SER A 49 -2.85 0.35 4.05
C SER A 49 -2.64 -0.99 3.34
N GLN A 50 -1.65 -1.79 3.77
CA GLN A 50 -1.42 -3.15 3.29
C GLN A 50 -2.61 -4.08 3.58
N GLY A 51 -3.34 -3.84 4.66
CA GLY A 51 -4.51 -4.61 5.05
C GLY A 51 -5.80 -4.13 4.38
N ILE A 52 -6.44 -3.12 4.97
CA ILE A 52 -7.77 -2.66 4.58
C ILE A 52 -7.75 -1.93 3.23
N MET A 53 -6.84 -0.98 3.05
CA MET A 53 -6.85 -0.15 1.84
C MET A 53 -6.53 -0.96 0.59
N MET A 54 -5.62 -1.94 0.71
CA MET A 54 -5.31 -2.89 -0.36
C MET A 54 -6.58 -3.65 -0.79
N VAL A 55 -7.30 -4.21 0.19
CA VAL A 55 -8.55 -4.95 -0.08
C VAL A 55 -9.60 -4.06 -0.75
N LEU A 56 -9.78 -2.83 -0.27
CA LEU A 56 -10.69 -1.87 -0.88
C LEU A 56 -10.33 -1.58 -2.35
N ASN A 57 -9.03 -1.43 -2.65
CA ASN A 57 -8.55 -1.17 -4.01
C ASN A 57 -8.68 -2.41 -4.91
N VAL A 58 -8.33 -3.61 -4.43
CA VAL A 58 -8.50 -4.85 -5.18
C VAL A 58 -9.98 -5.10 -5.49
N ASN A 59 -10.86 -4.89 -4.52
CA ASN A 59 -12.30 -5.06 -4.72
C ASN A 59 -12.84 -4.08 -5.77
N LYS A 60 -12.34 -2.84 -5.83
CA LYS A 60 -12.64 -1.89 -6.92
C LYS A 60 -12.18 -2.42 -8.28
N MET A 61 -10.98 -3.00 -8.37
CA MET A 61 -10.46 -3.59 -9.61
C MET A 61 -11.30 -4.77 -10.09
N VAL A 62 -11.64 -5.69 -9.20
CA VAL A 62 -12.50 -6.84 -9.50
C VAL A 62 -13.88 -6.37 -9.94
N LYS A 63 -14.47 -5.42 -9.22
CA LYS A 63 -15.76 -4.81 -9.58
C LYS A 63 -15.72 -4.16 -10.96
N ALA A 64 -14.61 -3.52 -11.33
CA ALA A 64 -14.38 -2.97 -12.66
C ALA A 64 -14.12 -4.03 -13.75
N GLY A 65 -14.22 -5.32 -13.43
CA GLY A 65 -14.10 -6.44 -14.36
C GLY A 65 -12.67 -6.92 -14.60
N CYS A 66 -11.70 -6.50 -13.79
CA CYS A 66 -10.32 -6.95 -13.92
C CYS A 66 -10.13 -8.35 -13.32
N ARG A 67 -9.18 -9.12 -13.87
CA ARG A 67 -8.62 -10.30 -13.21
C ARG A 67 -7.40 -9.84 -12.42
N VAL A 68 -7.41 -10.04 -11.12
CA VAL A 68 -6.37 -9.51 -10.24
C VAL A 68 -5.45 -10.63 -9.77
N LYS A 69 -4.15 -10.37 -9.79
CA LYS A 69 -3.12 -11.22 -9.21
C LYS A 69 -2.39 -10.46 -8.12
N ILE A 70 -2.50 -10.91 -6.88
CA ILE A 70 -1.72 -10.33 -5.78
C ILE A 70 -0.38 -11.06 -5.74
N LEU A 71 0.69 -10.34 -6.06
CA LEU A 71 2.05 -10.84 -6.13
C LEU A 71 2.76 -10.59 -4.80
N MET A 72 3.05 -11.67 -4.09
CA MET A 72 3.91 -11.66 -2.93
C MET A 72 5.38 -11.57 -3.36
N ALA A 73 6.05 -10.48 -3.00
CA ALA A 73 7.45 -10.21 -3.28
C ALA A 73 8.40 -10.99 -2.35
N ASP A 74 8.14 -12.29 -2.17
CA ASP A 74 8.90 -13.17 -1.28
C ASP A 74 10.39 -13.27 -1.63
N TRP A 75 10.71 -13.20 -2.92
CA TRP A 75 12.09 -13.14 -3.38
C TRP A 75 12.83 -11.89 -2.92
N PHE A 76 12.17 -10.72 -2.88
CA PHE A 76 12.80 -9.49 -2.41
C PHE A 76 13.01 -9.53 -0.89
N ALA A 77 12.00 -9.96 -0.13
CA ALA A 77 12.17 -10.20 1.31
C ALA A 77 13.32 -11.17 1.61
N HIS A 78 13.50 -12.21 0.79
CA HIS A 78 14.59 -13.18 0.91
C HIS A 78 15.97 -12.55 0.69
N ILE A 79 16.17 -11.83 -0.42
CA ILE A 79 17.48 -11.22 -0.73
C ILE A 79 17.85 -10.09 0.23
N HIS A 80 16.86 -9.45 0.85
CA HIS A 80 17.06 -8.46 1.92
C HIS A 80 17.33 -9.08 3.28
N ASN A 81 17.35 -10.41 3.38
CA ASN A 81 17.50 -11.14 4.63
C ASN A 81 16.44 -10.74 5.69
N ARG A 82 15.24 -10.32 5.23
CA ARG A 82 14.12 -10.03 6.13
C ARG A 82 13.70 -11.33 6.80
N PHE A 83 13.39 -11.25 8.10
CA PHE A 83 12.95 -12.40 8.90
C PHE A 83 13.96 -13.57 8.88
N GLY A 84 15.26 -13.26 8.84
CA GLY A 84 16.33 -14.26 8.78
C GLY A 84 16.57 -14.85 7.39
N GLY A 85 15.89 -14.34 6.36
CA GLY A 85 16.08 -14.75 4.98
C GLY A 85 15.54 -16.14 4.65
N ASP A 86 14.79 -16.80 5.53
CA ASP A 86 14.17 -18.09 5.22
C ASP A 86 12.91 -17.91 4.36
N LEU A 87 12.91 -18.50 3.17
CA LEU A 87 11.80 -18.34 2.23
C LEU A 87 10.50 -19.01 2.73
N ASN A 88 10.57 -20.04 3.57
CA ASN A 88 9.37 -20.66 4.15
C ASN A 88 8.75 -19.76 5.22
N ASP A 89 9.57 -19.11 6.05
CA ASP A 89 9.11 -18.13 7.02
C ASP A 89 8.47 -16.93 6.33
N ILE A 90 9.11 -16.39 5.29
CA ILE A 90 8.57 -15.31 4.44
C ILE A 90 7.22 -15.72 3.83
N ARG A 91 7.10 -16.95 3.31
CA ARG A 91 5.84 -17.47 2.75
C ARG A 91 4.78 -17.71 3.83
N THR A 92 5.18 -18.06 5.04
CA THR A 92 4.28 -18.17 6.19
C THR A 92 3.69 -16.81 6.56
N ILE A 93 4.52 -15.76 6.57
CA ILE A 93 4.08 -14.37 6.73
C ILE A 93 3.11 -13.96 5.60
N GLY A 94 3.43 -14.24 4.34
CA GLY A 94 2.51 -13.96 3.24
C GLY A 94 1.17 -14.71 3.38
N CYS A 95 1.19 -15.96 3.87
CA CYS A 95 -0.05 -16.70 4.16
C CYS A 95 -0.86 -16.07 5.29
N TYR A 96 -0.22 -15.48 6.30
CA TYR A 96 -0.89 -14.70 7.35
C TYR A 96 -1.58 -13.47 6.75
N MET A 97 -0.88 -12.69 5.92
CA MET A 97 -1.46 -11.53 5.23
C MET A 97 -2.67 -11.90 4.38
N ILE A 98 -2.64 -13.04 3.68
CA ILE A 98 -3.80 -13.55 2.93
C ILE A 98 -5.02 -13.78 3.83
N GLU A 99 -4.83 -14.29 5.06
CA GLU A 99 -5.93 -14.44 6.01
C GLU A 99 -6.41 -13.09 6.56
N VAL A 100 -5.52 -12.11 6.74
CA VAL A 100 -5.89 -10.72 7.07
C VAL A 100 -6.79 -10.12 5.98
N TRP A 101 -6.44 -10.30 4.71
CA TRP A 101 -7.22 -9.74 3.60
C TRP A 101 -8.57 -10.42 3.42
N LYS A 102 -8.63 -11.74 3.60
CA LYS A 102 -9.91 -12.48 3.64
C LYS A 102 -10.80 -11.95 4.76
N ALA A 103 -10.25 -11.74 5.95
CA ALA A 103 -10.98 -11.18 7.08
C ALA A 103 -11.48 -9.76 6.80
N ALA A 104 -10.69 -8.98 6.05
CA ALA A 104 -11.03 -7.64 5.60
C ALA A 104 -12.02 -7.60 4.42
N GLY A 105 -12.52 -8.76 3.95
CA GLY A 105 -13.54 -8.82 2.90
C GLY A 105 -12.99 -8.77 1.48
N LEU A 106 -11.78 -9.28 1.24
CA LEU A 106 -11.24 -9.47 -0.10
C LEU A 106 -12.17 -10.35 -0.95
N GLU A 107 -12.57 -9.85 -2.12
CA GLU A 107 -13.31 -10.63 -3.11
C GLU A 107 -12.39 -11.73 -3.66
N LEU A 108 -12.77 -12.99 -3.47
CA LEU A 108 -11.96 -14.12 -3.90
C LEU A 108 -12.23 -14.51 -5.36
N ASN A 109 -13.41 -14.17 -5.89
CA ASN A 109 -13.75 -14.47 -7.27
C ASN A 109 -13.04 -13.49 -8.21
N GLY A 110 -12.07 -13.99 -8.97
CA GLY A 110 -11.27 -13.18 -9.88
C GLY A 110 -9.95 -12.67 -9.28
N VAL A 111 -9.59 -13.12 -8.07
CA VAL A 111 -8.29 -12.88 -7.44
C VAL A 111 -7.48 -14.18 -7.38
N GLU A 112 -6.20 -14.11 -7.77
CA GLU A 112 -5.21 -15.17 -7.62
C GLU A 112 -4.03 -14.66 -6.78
N PHE A 113 -3.49 -15.50 -5.90
CA PHE A 113 -2.26 -15.21 -5.16
C PHE A 113 -1.08 -15.88 -5.85
N VAL A 114 -0.03 -15.11 -6.13
CA VAL A 114 1.17 -15.60 -6.80
C VAL A 114 2.42 -15.20 -6.02
N TRP A 115 3.44 -16.05 -6.05
CA TRP A 115 4.73 -15.79 -5.41
C TRP A 115 5.74 -15.37 -6.47
N LEU A 116 6.47 -14.29 -6.22
CA LEU A 116 7.45 -13.79 -7.18
C LEU A 116 8.55 -14.82 -7.45
N SER A 117 9.04 -15.48 -6.40
CA SER A 117 10.04 -16.54 -6.57
C SER A 117 9.55 -17.68 -7.49
N ASP A 118 8.26 -18.05 -7.42
CA ASP A 118 7.68 -19.05 -8.33
C ASP A 118 7.58 -18.54 -9.77
N GLU A 119 7.20 -17.27 -9.96
CA GLU A 119 7.14 -16.63 -11.29
C GLU A 119 8.52 -16.54 -11.96
N ILE A 120 9.55 -16.16 -11.19
CA ILE A 120 10.94 -16.11 -11.65
C ILE A 120 11.41 -17.51 -12.03
N ASN A 121 11.21 -18.49 -11.15
CA ASN A 121 11.69 -19.86 -11.36
C ASN A 121 10.97 -20.59 -12.50
N ARG A 122 9.75 -20.17 -12.86
CA ARG A 122 9.05 -20.70 -14.04
C ARG A 122 9.67 -20.20 -15.35
N ARG A 123 10.27 -19.01 -15.35
CA ARG A 123 10.82 -18.35 -16.55
C ARG A 123 12.17 -17.66 -16.26
N PRO A 124 13.17 -18.40 -15.74
CA PRO A 124 14.39 -17.78 -15.23
C PRO A 124 15.20 -17.12 -16.34
N HIS A 125 15.24 -17.75 -17.53
CA HIS A 125 15.92 -17.17 -18.68
C HIS A 125 15.29 -15.83 -19.08
N GLU A 126 13.96 -15.71 -19.13
CA GLU A 126 13.29 -14.45 -19.49
C GLU A 126 13.56 -13.36 -18.44
N TYR A 127 13.41 -13.71 -17.16
CA TYR A 127 13.61 -12.77 -16.06
C TYR A 127 15.04 -12.22 -16.03
N TRP A 128 16.05 -13.08 -15.97
CA TRP A 128 17.44 -12.63 -15.87
C TRP A 128 17.95 -11.96 -17.15
N THR A 129 17.45 -12.35 -18.33
CA THR A 129 17.72 -11.59 -19.56
C THR A 129 17.17 -10.17 -19.46
N LEU A 130 15.96 -10.01 -18.95
CA LEU A 130 15.33 -8.71 -18.77
C LEU A 130 16.06 -7.85 -17.73
N VAL A 131 16.50 -8.43 -16.60
CA VAL A 131 17.33 -7.73 -15.61
C VAL A 131 18.60 -7.17 -16.26
N MET A 132 19.30 -7.99 -17.05
CA MET A 132 20.52 -7.56 -17.75
C MET A 132 20.22 -6.53 -18.83
N ASP A 133 19.07 -6.63 -19.50
CA ASP A 133 18.65 -5.66 -20.51
C ASP A 133 18.29 -4.30 -19.90
N VAL A 134 17.62 -4.28 -18.74
CA VAL A 134 17.39 -3.03 -17.99
C VAL A 134 18.73 -2.43 -17.57
N ALA A 135 19.65 -3.24 -17.04
CA ALA A 135 20.95 -2.76 -16.59
C ALA A 135 21.78 -2.11 -17.72
N ARG A 136 21.84 -2.73 -18.91
CA ARG A 136 22.63 -2.19 -20.05
C ARG A 136 22.04 -0.92 -20.68
N ASN A 137 20.74 -0.67 -20.48
CA ASN A 137 20.05 0.48 -21.05
C ASN A 137 19.97 1.66 -20.07
N ASN A 138 20.63 1.57 -18.91
CA ASN A 138 20.61 2.60 -17.88
C ASN A 138 22.02 2.96 -17.43
N THR A 139 22.17 4.18 -16.90
CA THR A 139 23.43 4.64 -16.32
C THR A 139 23.52 4.24 -14.84
N LEU A 140 24.74 4.08 -14.33
CA LEU A 140 24.97 3.81 -12.90
C LEU A 140 24.32 4.88 -12.01
N GLY A 141 24.46 6.16 -12.36
CA GLY A 141 23.84 7.25 -11.61
C GLY A 141 22.31 7.22 -11.59
N ARG A 142 21.66 6.67 -12.63
CA ARG A 142 20.20 6.44 -12.60
C ARG A 142 19.82 5.38 -11.59
N MET A 143 20.56 4.27 -11.55
CA MET A 143 20.31 3.18 -10.60
C MET A 143 20.52 3.61 -9.16
N ILE A 144 21.58 4.40 -8.90
CA ILE A 144 21.82 4.98 -7.57
C ILE A 144 20.65 5.89 -7.16
N ARG A 145 20.15 6.75 -8.05
CA ARG A 145 19.00 7.62 -7.73
C ARG A 145 17.71 6.86 -7.41
N CYS A 146 17.48 5.69 -8.02
CA CYS A 146 16.35 4.84 -7.64
C CYS A 146 16.41 4.41 -6.16
N TRP A 147 17.61 4.39 -5.58
CA TRP A 147 17.87 4.02 -4.18
C TRP A 147 18.01 5.24 -3.24
N ASP A 148 18.40 6.40 -3.78
CA ASP A 148 18.84 7.57 -3.01
C ASP A 148 17.73 8.22 -2.16
N LYS A 149 16.45 8.02 -2.49
CA LYS A 149 15.33 8.51 -1.64
C LYS A 149 15.21 7.75 -0.31
N THR A 150 15.63 6.49 -0.26
CA THR A 150 15.78 5.71 0.98
C THR A 150 17.02 6.15 1.79
N PHE A 151 17.89 7.00 1.23
CA PHE A 151 19.17 7.39 1.81
C PHE A 151 19.08 8.56 2.80
N GLU A 152 18.00 9.35 2.80
CA GLU A 152 17.73 10.30 3.91
C GLU A 152 17.60 9.54 5.26
N TYR A 153 17.12 8.30 5.24
CA TYR A 153 17.12 7.41 6.39
C TYR A 153 18.52 6.89 6.75
N ALA A 154 19.35 6.60 5.75
CA ALA A 154 20.76 6.23 5.98
C ALA A 154 21.59 7.41 6.52
N LEU A 155 21.28 8.65 6.12
CA LEU A 155 21.91 9.88 6.62
C LEU A 155 21.65 10.10 8.12
N THR A 156 20.45 9.79 8.60
CA THR A 156 20.09 9.89 10.03
C THR A 156 20.72 8.79 10.88
N VAL A 157 20.88 7.57 10.35
CA VAL A 157 21.49 6.43 11.06
C VAL A 157 23.03 6.48 11.04
N TYR A 158 23.63 6.90 9.92
CA TYR A 158 25.09 6.80 9.72
C TYR A 158 25.83 8.14 9.73
N GLY A 159 25.12 9.28 9.82
CA GLY A 159 25.69 10.58 10.19
C GLY A 159 26.72 11.19 9.22
N MET A 160 26.73 10.79 7.96
CA MET A 160 27.71 11.27 6.98
C MET A 160 27.04 11.87 5.74
N PRO A 161 27.15 13.19 5.51
CA PRO A 161 26.77 13.82 4.25
C PRO A 161 27.90 13.56 3.25
N ALA A 162 27.69 12.61 2.34
CA ALA A 162 28.61 12.42 1.23
C ALA A 162 27.81 12.25 -0.07
N ASP A 163 28.28 12.96 -1.10
CA ASP A 163 27.86 12.81 -2.48
C ASP A 163 27.82 11.30 -2.84
N PRO A 164 26.73 10.76 -3.43
CA PRO A 164 26.63 9.35 -3.81
C PRO A 164 27.77 8.87 -4.72
N TYR A 165 28.45 9.79 -5.43
CA TYR A 165 29.59 9.49 -6.30
C TYR A 165 30.94 9.35 -5.56
N ASP A 166 31.04 9.77 -4.29
CA ASP A 166 32.25 9.67 -3.45
C ASP A 166 32.19 8.50 -2.45
N ARG A 167 31.25 7.56 -2.63
CA ARG A 167 30.98 6.43 -1.73
C ARG A 167 31.65 5.13 -2.22
N PRO A 168 32.78 4.68 -1.62
CA PRO A 168 33.37 3.37 -1.92
C PRO A 168 32.55 2.17 -1.38
N ASP A 169 31.45 2.43 -0.66
CA ASP A 169 30.55 1.48 0.00
C ASP A 169 29.23 1.19 -0.75
N VAL A 170 29.07 1.65 -2.00
CA VAL A 170 27.89 1.27 -2.81
C VAL A 170 27.90 -0.24 -3.06
N VAL A 171 27.01 -0.95 -2.37
CA VAL A 171 26.87 -2.40 -2.51
C VAL A 171 26.16 -2.72 -3.82
N ALA A 172 26.62 -3.74 -4.55
CA ALA A 172 26.08 -4.11 -5.85
C ALA A 172 24.54 -4.29 -5.85
N THR A 173 23.97 -4.73 -4.73
CA THR A 173 22.52 -4.83 -4.52
C THR A 173 21.78 -3.53 -4.85
N MET A 174 22.30 -2.37 -4.45
CA MET A 174 21.67 -1.06 -4.71
C MET A 174 21.57 -0.73 -6.21
N ILE A 175 22.40 -1.37 -7.04
CA ILE A 175 22.41 -1.18 -8.50
C ILE A 175 21.51 -2.22 -9.17
N PHE A 176 21.58 -3.47 -8.72
CA PHE A 176 20.85 -4.58 -9.35
C PHE A 176 19.38 -4.64 -8.93
N GLU A 177 19.04 -4.19 -7.73
CA GLU A 177 17.68 -4.28 -7.22
C GLU A 177 16.65 -3.50 -8.04
N PRO A 178 16.88 -2.22 -8.42
CA PRO A 178 15.95 -1.52 -9.31
C PRO A 178 15.78 -2.23 -10.67
N CYS A 179 16.85 -2.85 -11.18
CA CYS A 179 16.78 -3.67 -12.40
C CYS A 179 15.92 -4.91 -12.20
N MET A 180 16.06 -5.58 -11.04
CA MET A 180 15.27 -6.75 -10.65
C MET A 180 13.80 -6.40 -10.44
N GLN A 181 13.48 -5.29 -9.78
CA GLN A 181 12.11 -4.84 -9.56
C GLN A 181 11.44 -4.45 -10.88
N CYS A 182 12.12 -3.70 -11.74
CA CYS A 182 11.64 -3.38 -13.09
C CYS A 182 11.37 -4.67 -13.91
N ALA A 183 12.30 -5.62 -13.89
CA ALA A 183 12.10 -6.91 -14.56
C ALA A 183 10.94 -7.72 -13.96
N ALA A 184 10.74 -7.68 -12.64
CA ALA A 184 9.65 -8.36 -11.96
C ALA A 184 8.27 -7.79 -12.34
N VAL A 185 8.18 -6.48 -12.56
CA VAL A 185 6.97 -5.80 -13.05
C VAL A 185 6.67 -6.18 -14.51
N LEU A 186 7.69 -6.31 -15.34
CA LEU A 186 7.55 -6.56 -16.77
C LEU A 186 7.39 -8.04 -17.15
N LEU A 187 8.00 -8.95 -16.39
CA LEU A 187 7.98 -10.40 -16.65
C LEU A 187 6.55 -10.96 -16.83
N PRO A 188 5.55 -10.62 -15.98
CA PRO A 188 4.20 -11.17 -16.12
C PRO A 188 3.41 -10.61 -17.30
N LYS A 189 3.87 -9.53 -17.94
CA LYS A 189 3.15 -8.83 -19.02
C LYS A 189 1.71 -8.45 -18.59
N ALA A 190 1.58 -7.87 -17.41
CA ALA A 190 0.31 -7.33 -16.92
C ALA A 190 -0.18 -6.17 -17.81
N ASP A 191 -1.48 -5.89 -17.78
CA ASP A 191 -2.02 -4.67 -18.40
C ASP A 191 -1.96 -3.50 -17.41
N ILE A 192 -2.17 -3.78 -16.12
CA ILE A 192 -2.18 -2.80 -15.04
C ILE A 192 -1.37 -3.31 -13.86
N TRP A 193 -0.59 -2.44 -13.24
CA TRP A 193 0.01 -2.65 -11.93
C TRP A 193 -0.55 -1.68 -10.92
N LEU A 194 -0.83 -2.16 -9.71
CA LEU A 194 -0.94 -1.35 -8.51
C LEU A 194 0.38 -1.53 -7.75
N LEU A 195 1.23 -0.50 -7.75
CA LEU A 195 2.51 -0.53 -7.04
C LEU A 195 2.37 0.20 -5.70
N SER A 196 2.98 -0.43 -4.70
CA SER A 196 2.92 -0.12 -3.27
C SER A 196 1.51 -0.20 -2.68
N MET A 197 1.40 -0.73 -1.47
CA MET A 197 0.38 -0.34 -0.49
C MET A 197 1.08 0.05 0.81
N ASP A 198 2.37 0.32 0.72
CA ASP A 198 3.32 0.38 1.81
C ASP A 198 3.72 1.84 1.97
N HIS A 199 4.12 2.21 3.18
CA HIS A 199 4.62 3.56 3.42
C HIS A 199 5.97 3.81 2.73
N ASP A 200 6.66 2.75 2.27
CA ASP A 200 7.95 2.87 1.59
C ASP A 200 7.83 3.56 0.23
N GLU A 201 8.66 4.57 0.05
CA GLU A 201 8.74 5.42 -1.14
C GLU A 201 9.42 4.73 -2.33
N ASP A 202 10.02 3.56 -2.09
CA ASP A 202 10.97 2.89 -2.98
C ASP A 202 10.38 2.46 -4.33
N LEU A 203 9.07 2.17 -4.40
CA LEU A 203 8.45 1.67 -5.63
C LEU A 203 8.05 2.77 -6.64
N GLU A 204 8.05 4.05 -6.24
CA GLU A 204 7.73 5.14 -7.18
C GLU A 204 8.87 5.36 -8.19
N GLU A 205 10.13 5.23 -7.76
CA GLU A 205 11.28 5.27 -8.67
C GLU A 205 11.31 4.07 -9.61
N VAL A 206 10.91 2.88 -9.13
CA VAL A 206 10.75 1.68 -9.96
C VAL A 206 9.66 1.89 -11.01
N ARG A 207 8.54 2.55 -10.65
CA ARG A 207 7.49 2.93 -11.61
C ARG A 207 8.05 3.81 -12.71
N GLU A 208 8.77 4.87 -12.36
CA GLU A 208 9.39 5.78 -13.33
C GLU A 208 10.38 5.05 -14.23
N LEU A 209 11.31 4.27 -13.65
CA LEU A 209 12.28 3.46 -14.39
C LEU A 209 11.59 2.50 -15.36
N THR A 210 10.51 1.83 -14.92
CA THR A 210 9.74 0.91 -15.75
C THR A 210 9.06 1.63 -16.92
N ARG A 211 8.47 2.81 -16.67
CA ARG A 211 7.84 3.64 -17.70
C ARG A 211 8.87 4.12 -18.73
N GLU A 212 10.03 4.60 -18.28
CA GLU A 212 11.14 5.03 -19.13
C GLU A 212 11.62 3.88 -20.03
N TYR A 213 11.94 2.73 -19.43
CA TYR A 213 12.36 1.54 -20.17
C TYR A 213 11.30 1.10 -21.20
N CYS A 214 10.02 1.18 -20.86
CA CYS A 214 8.93 0.86 -21.78
C CYS A 214 8.82 1.81 -22.97
N LYS A 215 9.14 3.12 -22.81
CA LYS A 215 9.08 4.10 -23.90
C LYS A 215 10.05 3.75 -25.02
N ASP A 216 11.23 3.25 -24.66
CA ASP A 216 12.30 2.91 -25.60
C ASP A 216 12.06 1.56 -26.30
N MET A 217 11.25 0.68 -25.69
CA MET A 217 10.80 -0.56 -26.34
C MET A 217 9.76 -0.27 -27.44
N LYS A 218 10.14 -0.51 -28.71
CA LYS A 218 9.20 -0.51 -29.83
C LYS A 218 8.33 -1.78 -29.81
N GLY A 219 7.04 -1.62 -29.50
CA GLY A 219 6.03 -2.69 -29.63
C GLY A 219 5.91 -3.68 -28.46
N GLY A 220 6.55 -3.40 -27.32
CA GLY A 220 6.38 -4.19 -26.10
C GLY A 220 5.06 -3.90 -25.37
N ASN A 221 4.59 -4.84 -24.54
CA ASN A 221 3.46 -4.62 -23.65
C ASN A 221 3.84 -3.57 -22.60
N ARG A 222 3.19 -2.40 -22.61
CA ARG A 222 3.43 -1.31 -21.67
C ARG A 222 2.34 -1.33 -20.61
N PRO A 223 2.63 -1.76 -19.36
CA PRO A 223 1.61 -1.75 -18.33
C PRO A 223 1.27 -0.32 -17.90
N ILE A 224 0.02 -0.09 -17.57
CA ILE A 224 -0.41 1.10 -16.83
C ILE A 224 -0.02 0.88 -15.37
N ILE A 225 0.76 1.77 -14.79
CA ILE A 225 1.19 1.67 -13.40
C ILE A 225 0.42 2.71 -12.57
N LEU A 226 -0.55 2.22 -11.79
CA LEU A 226 -1.36 3.01 -10.87
C LEU A 226 -0.63 3.18 -9.54
N SER A 227 -0.54 4.42 -9.07
CA SER A 227 -0.17 4.73 -7.69
C SER A 227 -1.45 4.97 -6.88
N HIS A 228 -1.56 4.32 -5.72
CA HIS A 228 -2.68 4.58 -4.80
C HIS A 228 -2.45 5.87 -4.00
N ASN A 229 -3.51 6.38 -3.38
CA ASN A 229 -3.36 7.44 -2.38
C ASN A 229 -2.58 6.91 -1.17
N LYS A 230 -1.47 7.54 -0.80
CA LYS A 230 -0.71 7.19 0.41
C LYS A 230 -1.44 7.73 1.64
N LEU A 231 -1.55 6.91 2.68
CA LEU A 231 -2.02 7.39 3.97
C LEU A 231 -0.87 8.18 4.63
N PRO A 232 -1.14 9.35 5.23
CA PRO A 232 -0.13 10.06 6.01
C PRO A 232 0.16 9.33 7.32
N ASN A 233 1.34 9.59 7.90
CA ASN A 233 1.66 9.20 9.27
C ASN A 233 0.64 9.81 10.25
N LEU A 234 0.23 9.04 11.26
CA LEU A 234 -0.69 9.53 12.28
C LEU A 234 -0.06 10.64 13.11
N ILE A 235 1.22 10.53 13.44
CA ILE A 235 1.95 11.56 14.17
C ILE A 235 2.56 12.55 13.18
N GLN A 236 2.71 13.80 13.62
CA GLN A 236 3.40 14.81 12.82
C GLN A 236 4.89 14.47 12.79
N ASP A 237 5.50 14.40 11.61
CA ASP A 237 6.94 14.30 11.48
C ASP A 237 7.58 15.53 12.14
N ASP A 238 8.25 15.34 13.26
CA ASP A 238 9.20 16.31 13.78
C ASP A 238 10.55 16.12 13.05
N GLU A 239 11.32 17.20 12.90
CA GLU A 239 12.67 17.19 12.31
C GLU A 239 13.64 16.20 13.02
N PHE A 240 13.20 15.55 14.10
CA PHE A 240 13.89 14.51 14.85
C PHE A 240 13.03 13.25 15.02
N GLY A 241 12.50 12.74 13.91
CA GLY A 241 12.29 11.31 13.64
C GLY A 241 11.72 10.47 14.79
N ASN A 242 10.40 10.52 14.98
CA ASN A 242 9.66 9.47 15.70
C ASN A 242 9.58 8.14 14.92
N ILE A 243 10.62 7.77 14.16
CA ILE A 243 10.67 6.57 13.30
C ILE A 243 10.57 5.26 14.13
N GLY A 244 10.66 5.36 15.47
CA GLY A 244 10.44 4.27 16.40
C GLY A 244 9.16 4.32 17.26
N ASP A 245 8.30 5.36 17.20
CA ASP A 245 7.04 5.35 17.98
C ASP A 245 5.99 4.53 17.23
N PRO A 246 5.57 3.33 17.72
CA PRO A 246 4.59 2.50 17.03
C PRO A 246 3.25 3.20 16.80
N ALA A 247 3.00 4.36 17.42
CA ALA A 247 1.85 5.22 17.17
C ALA A 247 1.87 5.99 15.84
N TRP A 248 2.93 5.89 15.04
CA TRP A 248 2.98 6.49 13.70
C TRP A 248 1.93 5.90 12.74
N ALA A 249 1.48 4.68 12.99
CA ALA A 249 0.58 3.92 12.13
C ALA A 249 -0.39 3.02 12.89
N ILE A 250 -1.52 2.68 12.27
CA ILE A 250 -2.38 1.57 12.71
C ILE A 250 -1.94 0.28 12.01
N PHE A 251 -1.78 -0.79 12.78
CA PHE A 251 -1.53 -2.12 12.25
C PHE A 251 -2.74 -3.03 12.48
N MET A 252 -2.88 -4.06 11.65
CA MET A 252 -4.04 -4.96 11.64
C MET A 252 -4.15 -5.84 12.90
N GLU A 253 -3.06 -5.97 13.63
CA GLU A 253 -2.94 -6.66 14.91
C GLU A 253 -3.13 -5.75 16.14
N ASP A 254 -3.31 -4.43 15.97
CA ASP A 254 -3.54 -3.52 17.09
C ASP A 254 -4.81 -3.89 17.87
N GLY A 255 -4.63 -4.18 19.16
CA GLY A 255 -5.74 -4.32 20.09
C GLY A 255 -6.42 -2.97 20.39
N GLU A 256 -7.63 -3.00 20.95
CA GLU A 256 -8.44 -1.80 21.21
C GLU A 256 -7.67 -0.71 21.98
N GLN A 257 -6.91 -1.11 23.02
CA GLN A 257 -6.13 -0.16 23.83
C GLN A 257 -5.01 0.51 23.03
N SER A 258 -4.27 -0.25 22.21
CA SER A 258 -3.21 0.28 21.35
C SER A 258 -3.81 1.31 20.39
N LEU A 259 -4.85 0.89 19.67
CA LEU A 259 -5.57 1.73 18.70
C LEU A 259 -6.05 3.04 19.32
N SER A 260 -6.72 3.00 20.48
CA SER A 260 -7.17 4.20 21.20
C SER A 260 -6.01 5.15 21.53
N VAL A 261 -4.86 4.61 21.95
CA VAL A 261 -3.67 5.43 22.26
C VAL A 261 -3.14 6.10 21.00
N LYS A 262 -3.05 5.37 19.88
CA LYS A 262 -2.54 5.90 18.61
C LYS A 262 -3.44 6.99 18.03
N VAL A 263 -4.75 6.75 17.95
CA VAL A 263 -5.72 7.75 17.46
C VAL A 263 -5.74 8.99 18.37
N ARG A 264 -5.61 8.81 19.69
CA ARG A 264 -5.49 9.94 20.62
C ARG A 264 -4.25 10.80 20.34
N LYS A 265 -3.10 10.17 20.06
CA LYS A 265 -1.83 10.84 19.72
C LYS A 265 -1.83 11.46 18.33
N ALA A 266 -2.66 10.97 17.41
CA ALA A 266 -2.64 11.40 16.02
C ALA A 266 -2.73 12.94 15.86
N PHE A 267 -1.95 13.49 14.95
CA PHE A 267 -2.00 14.89 14.57
C PHE A 267 -3.37 15.20 13.95
N CYS A 268 -4.06 16.21 14.48
CA CYS A 268 -5.37 16.62 13.98
C CYS A 268 -5.59 18.10 14.32
N PRO A 269 -4.86 19.02 13.66
CA PRO A 269 -4.99 20.45 13.88
C PRO A 269 -6.43 20.89 13.57
N GLY A 270 -7.05 21.64 14.48
CA GLY A 270 -8.42 22.09 14.32
C GLY A 270 -8.58 22.98 13.09
N LYS A 271 -9.65 22.77 12.31
CA LYS A 271 -10.01 23.55 11.11
C LYS A 271 -9.03 23.46 9.93
N VAL A 272 -8.00 22.62 10.01
CA VAL A 272 -7.04 22.41 8.92
C VAL A 272 -7.22 20.99 8.39
N ALA A 273 -7.89 20.87 7.23
CA ALA A 273 -8.15 19.56 6.64
C ALA A 273 -6.98 19.03 5.80
N GLN A 274 -6.26 19.93 5.13
CA GLN A 274 -5.12 19.56 4.29
C GLN A 274 -4.03 18.86 5.12
N GLY A 275 -3.64 17.65 4.69
CA GLY A 275 -2.60 16.86 5.36
C GLY A 275 -3.01 16.32 6.72
N ASN A 276 -4.29 16.39 7.11
CA ASN A 276 -4.76 15.90 8.40
C ASN A 276 -4.94 14.37 8.37
N PRO A 277 -4.11 13.59 9.10
CA PRO A 277 -4.14 12.14 8.98
C PRO A 277 -5.45 11.52 9.45
N CYS A 278 -6.13 12.10 10.43
CA CYS A 278 -7.42 11.59 10.88
C CYS A 278 -8.48 11.68 9.76
N LEU A 279 -8.49 12.78 9.01
CA LEU A 279 -9.43 12.97 7.90
C LEU A 279 -9.08 12.11 6.69
N GLU A 280 -7.79 11.92 6.38
CA GLU A 280 -7.37 11.04 5.27
C GLU A 280 -7.72 9.57 5.57
N TYR A 281 -7.56 9.12 6.82
CA TYR A 281 -8.01 7.78 7.22
C TYR A 281 -9.54 7.66 7.11
N ILE A 282 -10.30 8.68 7.53
CA ILE A 282 -11.76 8.67 7.36
C ILE A 282 -12.12 8.59 5.86
N ARG A 283 -11.49 9.42 5.01
CA ARG A 283 -11.72 9.47 3.56
C ARG A 283 -11.40 8.15 2.86
N HIS A 284 -10.27 7.54 3.17
CA HIS A 284 -9.74 6.41 2.40
C HIS A 284 -10.05 5.04 3.01
N ILE A 285 -10.44 4.98 4.29
CA ILE A 285 -10.80 3.73 4.98
C ILE A 285 -12.27 3.75 5.39
N VAL A 286 -12.68 4.71 6.23
CA VAL A 286 -14.01 4.68 6.87
C VAL A 286 -15.13 4.83 5.84
N PHE A 287 -15.06 5.84 4.97
CA PHE A 287 -16.07 6.05 3.93
C PHE A 287 -16.16 4.87 2.94
N PRO A 288 -15.05 4.35 2.38
CA PRO A 288 -15.11 3.19 1.50
C PRO A 288 -15.59 1.91 2.18
N TRP A 289 -15.33 1.75 3.49
CA TRP A 289 -15.75 0.56 4.25
C TRP A 289 -17.23 0.59 4.62
N PHE A 290 -17.73 1.71 5.16
CA PHE A 290 -19.10 1.80 5.68
C PHE A 290 -20.08 2.49 4.72
N GLY A 291 -19.59 3.29 3.77
CA GLY A 291 -20.41 4.18 2.92
C GLY A 291 -20.79 5.50 3.58
N HIS A 292 -20.43 5.70 4.85
CA HIS A 292 -20.70 6.90 5.65
C HIS A 292 -19.71 7.00 6.81
N CYS A 293 -19.72 8.15 7.50
CA CYS A 293 -18.98 8.35 8.75
C CYS A 293 -19.95 8.78 9.86
N GLU A 294 -19.96 8.04 10.97
CA GLU A 294 -20.73 8.37 12.17
C GLU A 294 -19.83 9.12 13.15
N VAL A 295 -20.25 10.33 13.54
CA VAL A 295 -19.63 11.10 14.62
C VAL A 295 -20.51 10.96 15.86
N PRO A 296 -20.06 10.21 16.89
CA PRO A 296 -20.84 10.02 18.11
C PRO A 296 -21.08 11.37 18.81
N GLY A 297 -22.27 11.57 19.36
CA GLY A 297 -22.59 12.72 20.21
C GLY A 297 -21.79 12.71 21.52
N LYS A 298 -21.60 13.87 22.16
CA LYS A 298 -20.93 13.94 23.48
C LYS A 298 -21.79 13.33 24.60
N GLU A 299 -23.11 13.46 24.52
CA GLU A 299 -24.11 12.92 25.45
C GLU A 299 -25.46 12.75 24.72
N GLU A 300 -26.37 11.90 25.22
CA GLU A 300 -27.74 11.73 24.67
C GLU A 300 -28.56 13.03 24.59
N LYS A 301 -28.17 14.08 25.33
CA LYS A 301 -28.97 15.31 25.52
C LYS A 301 -28.50 16.55 24.77
N SER A 302 -27.32 16.57 24.13
CA SER A 302 -26.72 17.81 23.62
C SER A 302 -26.45 17.84 22.10
N GLY A 303 -27.13 16.97 21.34
CA GLY A 303 -27.03 16.88 19.89
C GLY A 303 -26.64 15.46 19.51
N GLY A 304 -27.59 14.71 18.97
CA GLY A 304 -27.44 13.29 18.66
C GLY A 304 -26.26 12.97 17.73
N SER A 305 -26.03 11.68 17.49
CA SER A 305 -25.04 11.21 16.51
C SER A 305 -25.23 11.93 15.17
N ARG A 306 -24.14 12.48 14.61
CA ARG A 306 -24.12 13.07 13.27
C ARG A 306 -23.64 12.02 12.29
N THR A 307 -24.35 11.84 11.18
CA THR A 307 -23.95 10.92 10.12
C THR A 307 -23.66 11.70 8.85
N PHE A 308 -22.45 11.54 8.33
CA PHE A 308 -22.00 12.15 7.08
C PHE A 308 -22.00 11.10 5.97
N HIS A 309 -22.73 11.36 4.89
CA HIS A 309 -22.77 10.46 3.73
C HIS A 309 -21.74 10.83 2.66
N LYS A 310 -21.15 12.02 2.77
CA LYS A 310 -20.07 12.48 1.90
C LYS A 310 -18.92 13.02 2.73
N VAL A 311 -17.69 12.77 2.28
CA VAL A 311 -16.50 13.23 2.99
C VAL A 311 -16.37 14.75 2.93
N GLU A 312 -16.85 15.37 1.85
CA GLU A 312 -16.83 16.82 1.65
C GLU A 312 -17.70 17.55 2.69
N GLU A 313 -18.83 16.95 3.09
CA GLU A 313 -19.69 17.50 4.15
C GLU A 313 -18.96 17.51 5.51
N LEU A 314 -18.29 16.40 5.83
CA LEU A 314 -17.50 16.27 7.06
C LEU A 314 -16.32 17.26 7.09
N ILE A 315 -15.62 17.42 5.95
CA ILE A 315 -14.51 18.36 5.81
C ILE A 315 -14.99 19.80 5.98
N SER A 316 -16.08 20.19 5.32
CA SER A 316 -16.66 21.53 5.44
C SER A 316 -17.06 21.86 6.90
N ASP A 317 -17.66 20.91 7.60
CA ASP A 317 -18.00 21.06 9.03
C ASP A 317 -16.73 21.18 9.89
N PHE A 318 -15.66 20.46 9.56
CA PHE A 318 -14.39 20.54 10.27
C PHE A 318 -13.68 21.89 10.07
N GLU A 319 -13.57 22.36 8.81
CA GLU A 319 -12.91 23.62 8.45
C GLU A 319 -13.66 24.85 9.00
N SER A 320 -14.99 24.81 9.02
CA SER A 320 -15.79 25.87 9.65
C SER A 320 -15.66 25.88 11.18
N GLY A 321 -15.28 24.75 11.78
CA GLY A 321 -15.22 24.55 13.23
C GLY A 321 -16.52 24.03 13.85
N ALA A 322 -17.52 23.67 13.04
CA ALA A 322 -18.73 23.00 13.49
C ALA A 322 -18.47 21.54 13.95
N LEU A 323 -17.36 20.96 13.51
CA LEU A 323 -16.86 19.65 13.96
C LEU A 323 -15.47 19.82 14.57
N HIS A 324 -15.31 19.45 15.84
CA HIS A 324 -14.04 19.62 16.55
C HIS A 324 -13.08 18.44 16.32
N SER A 325 -11.76 18.68 16.40
CA SER A 325 -10.71 17.65 16.29
C SER A 325 -10.94 16.42 17.18
N ALA A 326 -11.33 16.64 18.44
CA ALA A 326 -11.69 15.57 19.36
C ALA A 326 -12.87 14.70 18.88
N GLU A 327 -13.84 15.28 18.18
CA GLU A 327 -14.97 14.54 17.62
C GLU A 327 -14.54 13.72 16.40
N VAL A 328 -13.70 14.29 15.53
CA VAL A 328 -13.10 13.57 14.39
C VAL A 328 -12.29 12.36 14.87
N LYS A 329 -11.41 12.55 15.86
CA LYS A 329 -10.62 11.45 16.44
C LYS A 329 -11.51 10.35 17.01
N ARG A 330 -12.57 10.71 17.75
CA ARG A 330 -13.51 9.74 18.31
C ARG A 330 -14.28 8.99 17.22
N ALA A 331 -14.71 9.68 16.16
CA ALA A 331 -15.37 9.05 15.02
C ALA A 331 -14.45 8.03 14.33
N LEU A 332 -13.19 8.41 14.09
CA LEU A 332 -12.18 7.52 13.53
C LEU A 332 -11.92 6.31 14.44
N GLU A 333 -11.70 6.53 15.73
CA GLU A 333 -11.45 5.48 16.70
C GLU A 333 -12.58 4.44 16.72
N GLU A 334 -13.83 4.87 16.82
CA GLU A 334 -14.99 3.98 16.85
C GLU A 334 -15.19 3.24 15.53
N ALA A 335 -14.97 3.90 14.40
CA ALA A 335 -15.01 3.25 13.09
C ALA A 335 -13.92 2.18 12.96
N LEU A 336 -12.68 2.49 13.33
CA LEU A 336 -11.59 1.53 13.27
C LEU A 336 -11.82 0.35 14.24
N LYS A 337 -12.30 0.58 15.47
CA LYS A 337 -12.67 -0.51 16.38
C LYS A 337 -13.70 -1.46 15.77
N LYS A 338 -14.73 -0.93 15.09
CA LYS A 338 -15.73 -1.76 14.38
C LYS A 338 -15.09 -2.60 13.26
N ILE A 339 -14.17 -2.02 12.48
CA ILE A 339 -13.42 -2.75 11.44
C ILE A 339 -12.57 -3.86 12.08
N MET A 340 -11.74 -3.51 13.06
CA MET A 340 -10.80 -4.43 13.71
C MET A 340 -11.51 -5.58 14.43
N LYS A 341 -12.69 -5.32 15.01
CA LYS A 341 -13.54 -6.38 15.58
C LYS A 341 -13.99 -7.41 14.56
N THR A 342 -14.26 -6.99 13.33
CA THR A 342 -14.63 -7.89 12.22
C THR A 342 -13.46 -8.81 11.87
N LEU A 343 -12.24 -8.27 11.85
CA LEU A 343 -11.02 -9.04 11.62
C LEU A 343 -10.76 -10.03 12.75
N GLY A 344 -10.86 -9.58 14.00
CA GLY A 344 -10.65 -10.42 15.18
C GLY A 344 -11.60 -11.62 15.24
N ALA A 345 -12.84 -11.46 14.78
CA ALA A 345 -13.80 -12.56 14.69
C ALA A 345 -13.34 -13.67 13.71
N HIS A 346 -12.73 -13.31 12.57
CA HIS A 346 -12.16 -14.28 11.62
C HIS A 346 -11.03 -15.10 12.26
N PHE A 347 -10.08 -14.42 12.90
CA PHE A 347 -8.94 -15.08 13.55
C PHE A 347 -9.35 -15.91 14.78
N ALA A 348 -10.43 -15.54 15.48
CA ALA A 348 -10.98 -16.34 16.56
C ALA A 348 -11.68 -17.62 16.04
N GLY A 349 -12.37 -17.52 14.89
CA GLY A 349 -13.16 -18.61 14.31
C GLY A 349 -12.41 -19.56 13.38
N ASN A 350 -11.21 -19.20 12.91
CA ASN A 350 -10.43 -19.97 11.93
C ASN A 350 -9.12 -20.48 12.54
N SER A 351 -8.98 -21.81 12.68
CA SER A 351 -7.82 -22.43 13.31
C SER A 351 -6.51 -22.17 12.57
N LYS A 352 -6.53 -22.15 11.22
CA LYS A 352 -5.36 -21.83 10.39
C LYS A 352 -4.95 -20.38 10.61
N ALA A 353 -5.90 -19.44 10.53
CA ALA A 353 -5.63 -18.02 10.74
C ALA A 353 -5.06 -17.78 12.14
N LYS A 354 -5.65 -18.41 13.17
CA LYS A 354 -5.17 -18.33 14.56
C LYS A 354 -3.74 -18.85 14.73
N HIS A 355 -3.41 -19.96 14.08
CA HIS A 355 -2.05 -20.52 14.13
C HIS A 355 -1.04 -19.59 13.47
N LEU A 356 -1.37 -19.05 12.29
CA LEU A 356 -0.55 -18.07 11.57
C LEU A 356 -0.34 -16.79 12.40
N ALA A 357 -1.39 -16.23 12.99
CA ALA A 357 -1.29 -15.04 13.84
C ALA A 357 -0.37 -15.26 15.06
N LYS A 358 -0.40 -16.46 15.65
CA LYS A 358 0.51 -16.80 16.75
C LYS A 358 1.98 -16.86 16.29
N ALA A 359 2.24 -17.37 15.10
CA ALA A 359 3.59 -17.44 14.54
C ALA A 359 4.18 -16.05 14.29
N MET A 360 3.35 -15.03 13.98
CA MET A 360 3.84 -13.67 13.73
C MET A 360 4.58 -13.07 14.92
N CYS A 361 4.25 -13.48 16.15
CA CYS A 361 4.96 -13.03 17.34
C CYS A 361 6.45 -13.42 17.33
N GLU A 362 6.85 -14.46 16.61
CA GLU A 362 8.26 -14.90 16.51
C GLU A 362 9.06 -14.03 15.54
N TYR A 363 8.39 -13.36 14.59
CA TYR A 363 9.02 -12.52 13.56
C TYR A 363 8.97 -11.01 13.87
N MET A 364 8.27 -10.60 14.93
CA MET A 364 8.14 -9.21 15.39
C MET A 364 9.16 -8.84 16.50
N ILE A 365 10.13 -9.71 16.81
CA ILE A 365 11.11 -9.55 17.90
C ILE A 365 12.42 -8.95 17.40
#